data_AF-A0A177EVH6-F1
#
_entry.id   AF-A0A177EVH6-F1
#
_cell.length_a   1.000
_cell.length_b   1.000
_cell.length_c   1.000
_cell.angle_alpha   90.00
_cell.angle_beta   90.00
_cell.angle_gamma   90.00
#
_symmetry.space_group_name_H-M   'P 1'
#
loop_
_entity.id
_entity.type
_entity.pdbx_description
1 polymer ?
#
loop_
_entity_poly.entity_id
_entity_poly.type
_entity_poly.pdbx_seq_one_letter_code
_entity_poly.pdbx_strand_id
1 'polypeptide(L)'
;MASTRPPTPLLSRGFPHTIVFERGHGFDTWAENIPDAGWRTIHVRRNGLIQAAAMEQRGSMDLEVIYLSDRECRDGRDMTNRATPLIWKAWAAEVERLGMYHIEMMAQRQR
;
A
#
# COMPACT_ATOMS: atom_id res chain seq x y z
N MET A 1 -45.04 18.98 6.55
CA MET A 1 -44.42 17.97 5.67
C MET A 1 -42.92 18.02 5.87
N ALA A 2 -42.36 17.05 6.60
CA ALA A 2 -40.92 16.98 6.85
C ALA A 2 -40.23 16.40 5.60
N SER A 3 -39.34 17.19 4.99
CA SER A 3 -38.50 16.78 3.88
C SER A 3 -37.43 15.81 4.39
N THR A 4 -37.62 14.52 4.17
CA THR A 4 -36.61 13.49 4.47
C THR A 4 -35.56 13.53 3.37
N ARG A 5 -34.47 14.27 3.58
CA ARG A 5 -33.26 14.08 2.78
C ARG A 5 -32.85 12.60 2.87
N PRO A 6 -32.43 11.98 1.76
CA PRO A 6 -31.84 10.65 1.82
C PRO A 6 -30.57 10.70 2.69
N PRO A 7 -30.25 9.64 3.44
CA PRO A 7 -29.02 9.59 4.22
C PRO A 7 -27.83 9.75 3.27
N THR A 8 -26.97 10.73 3.56
CA THR A 8 -25.67 10.90 2.92
C THR A 8 -24.94 9.56 2.95
N PRO A 9 -24.41 9.04 1.82
CA PRO A 9 -23.68 7.78 1.83
C PRO A 9 -22.52 7.86 2.85
N LEU A 10 -22.34 6.78 3.59
CA LEU A 10 -21.35 6.56 4.67
C LEU A 10 -19.89 6.62 4.21
N LEU A 11 -19.56 7.43 3.21
CA LEU A 11 -18.19 7.65 2.73
C LEU A 11 -17.31 8.38 3.77
N SER A 12 -17.87 8.80 4.91
CA SER A 12 -17.11 9.44 6.01
C SER A 12 -16.37 8.45 6.92
N ARG A 13 -16.60 7.14 6.78
CA ARG A 13 -15.77 6.10 7.39
C ARG A 13 -14.94 5.47 6.28
N GLY A 14 -13.67 5.88 6.17
CA GLY A 14 -12.74 5.34 5.18
C GLY A 14 -12.77 3.81 5.14
N PHE A 15 -12.47 3.23 3.98
CA PHE A 15 -12.50 1.78 3.82
C PHE A 15 -11.61 1.09 4.88
N PRO A 16 -12.15 0.13 5.66
CA PRO A 16 -11.44 -0.47 6.79
C PRO A 16 -10.22 -1.28 6.35
N HIS A 17 -10.23 -1.77 5.11
CA HIS A 17 -9.14 -2.50 4.49
C HIS A 17 -8.57 -1.72 3.32
N THR A 18 -7.25 -1.68 3.23
CA THR A 18 -6.51 -1.00 2.15
C THR A 18 -6.04 -1.97 1.07
N ILE A 19 -6.24 -3.27 1.28
CA ILE A 19 -5.84 -4.39 0.43
C ILE A 19 -6.99 -5.38 0.29
N VAL A 20 -7.24 -5.83 -0.93
CA VAL A 20 -8.17 -6.91 -1.25
C VAL A 20 -7.41 -7.98 -2.01
N PHE A 21 -7.46 -9.22 -1.55
CA PHE A 21 -6.85 -10.34 -2.25
C PHE A 21 -7.86 -11.03 -3.17
N GLU A 22 -7.42 -11.29 -4.38
CA GLU A 22 -8.18 -12.00 -5.40
C GLU A 22 -7.61 -13.41 -5.56
N ARG A 23 -8.35 -14.41 -5.08
CA ARG A 23 -7.88 -15.79 -5.04
C ARG A 23 -7.53 -16.29 -6.45
N GLY A 24 -6.28 -16.73 -6.62
CA GLY A 24 -5.77 -17.23 -7.91
C GLY A 24 -5.35 -16.14 -8.90
N HIS A 25 -5.36 -14.87 -8.48
CA HIS A 25 -5.00 -13.74 -9.33
C HIS A 25 -3.92 -12.87 -8.69
N GLY A 26 -4.27 -12.10 -7.66
CA GLY A 26 -3.38 -11.12 -7.08
C GLY A 26 -4.03 -10.36 -5.94
N PHE A 27 -3.74 -9.06 -5.87
CA PHE A 27 -4.37 -8.17 -4.91
C PHE A 27 -4.52 -6.77 -5.51
N ASP A 28 -5.53 -6.07 -5.03
CA ASP A 28 -5.72 -4.65 -5.27
C ASP A 28 -5.42 -3.85 -4.02
N THR A 29 -4.91 -2.64 -4.20
CA THR A 29 -4.77 -1.65 -3.13
C THR A 29 -5.44 -0.34 -3.49
N TRP A 30 -5.86 0.40 -2.48
CA TRP A 30 -6.31 1.78 -2.64
C TRP A 30 -5.60 2.68 -1.63
N ALA A 31 -5.47 3.96 -1.95
CA ALA A 31 -5.00 5.01 -1.05
C ALA A 31 -5.52 6.39 -1.51
N GLU A 32 -5.34 7.41 -0.67
CA GLU A 32 -5.73 8.79 -0.98
C GLU A 32 -4.80 9.48 -2.00
N ASN A 33 -3.60 8.93 -2.22
CA ASN A 33 -2.62 9.44 -3.17
C ASN A 33 -1.79 8.31 -3.79
N ILE A 34 -1.27 8.57 -5.00
CA ILE A 34 -0.49 7.60 -5.78
C ILE A 34 0.76 7.10 -5.02
N PRO A 35 1.58 7.95 -4.37
CA PRO A 35 2.73 7.49 -3.60
C PRO A 35 2.40 6.45 -2.53
N ASP A 36 1.33 6.65 -1.77
CA ASP A 36 0.86 5.72 -0.74
C ASP A 36 0.36 4.40 -1.35
N ALA A 37 -0.42 4.47 -2.43
CA ALA A 37 -0.82 3.26 -3.17
C ALA A 37 0.41 2.48 -3.68
N GLY A 38 1.38 3.16 -4.29
CA GLY A 38 2.61 2.54 -4.78
C GLY A 38 3.44 1.89 -3.66
N TRP A 39 3.59 2.58 -2.53
CA TRP A 39 4.26 2.04 -1.36
C TRP A 39 3.57 0.76 -0.85
N ARG A 40 2.24 0.78 -0.71
CA ARG A 40 1.44 -0.37 -0.24
C ARG A 40 1.60 -1.58 -1.16
N THR A 41 1.51 -1.37 -2.47
CA THR A 41 1.69 -2.45 -3.46
C THR A 41 3.05 -3.15 -3.30
N ILE A 42 4.12 -2.37 -3.19
CA ILE A 42 5.48 -2.93 -3.05
C ILE A 42 5.60 -3.74 -1.75
N HIS A 43 5.11 -3.20 -0.64
CA HIS A 43 5.29 -3.81 0.67
C HIS A 43 4.35 -4.98 0.92
N VAL A 44 3.14 -4.98 0.37
CA VAL A 44 2.24 -6.15 0.45
C VAL A 44 2.83 -7.34 -0.29
N ARG A 45 3.39 -7.10 -1.48
CA ARG A 45 4.13 -8.13 -2.21
C ARG A 45 5.33 -8.63 -1.40
N ARG A 46 6.11 -7.73 -0.80
CA ARG A 46 7.28 -8.11 0.01
C ARG A 46 6.87 -8.90 1.26
N ASN A 47 5.81 -8.48 1.95
CA ASN A 47 5.27 -9.17 3.12
C ASN A 47 4.76 -10.56 2.75
N GLY A 48 4.11 -10.72 1.60
CA GLY A 48 3.71 -12.04 1.08
C GLY A 48 4.90 -12.98 0.89
N LEU A 49 6.02 -12.48 0.36
CA LEU A 49 7.25 -13.27 0.21
C LEU A 49 7.88 -13.65 1.57
N ILE A 50 7.92 -12.70 2.51
CA ILE A 50 8.44 -12.95 3.87
C ILE A 50 7.58 -14.00 4.58
N GLN A 51 6.25 -13.87 4.49
CA GLN A 51 5.32 -14.81 5.09
C GLN A 51 5.44 -16.20 4.45
N ALA A 52 5.57 -16.29 3.13
CA ALA A 52 5.79 -17.56 2.45
C ALA A 52 7.07 -18.26 2.94
N ALA A 53 8.18 -17.53 3.02
CA ALA A 53 9.44 -18.06 3.53
C ALA A 53 9.35 -18.48 5.01
N ALA A 54 8.65 -17.70 5.85
CA ALA A 54 8.43 -18.04 7.25
C ALA A 54 7.58 -19.31 7.41
N MET A 55 6.56 -19.50 6.56
CA MET A 55 5.73 -20.71 6.57
C MET A 55 6.52 -21.95 6.15
N GLU A 56 7.42 -21.83 5.17
CA GLU A 56 8.33 -22.90 4.76
C GLU A 56 9.28 -23.30 5.90
N GLN A 57 9.85 -22.32 6.60
CA GLN A 57 10.70 -22.55 7.77
C GLN A 57 9.93 -23.21 8.91
N ARG A 58 8.72 -22.74 9.22
CA ARG A 58 7.85 -23.37 10.23
C ARG A 58 7.49 -24.83 9.92
N GLY A 59 7.36 -25.17 8.63
CA GLY A 59 7.10 -26.54 8.21
C GLY A 59 8.30 -27.48 8.33
N SER A 60 9.52 -26.92 8.34
CA SER A 60 10.78 -27.67 8.32
C SER A 60 11.55 -27.62 9.63
N MET A 61 11.30 -26.60 10.44
CA MET A 61 11.92 -26.33 11.73
C MET A 61 10.78 -26.06 12.71
N ASP A 62 10.85 -26.58 13.94
CA ASP A 62 9.84 -26.37 14.99
C ASP A 62 9.91 -24.93 15.53
N LEU A 63 9.58 -23.97 14.66
CA LEU A 63 9.66 -22.54 14.89
C LEU A 63 8.25 -21.95 14.91
N GLU A 64 8.02 -21.07 15.89
CA GLU A 64 6.79 -20.29 15.98
C GLU A 64 6.92 -19.00 15.16
N VAL A 65 5.89 -18.69 14.36
CA VAL A 65 5.83 -17.42 13.61
C VAL A 65 5.07 -16.40 14.43
N ILE A 66 5.79 -15.35 14.84
CA ILE A 66 5.26 -14.26 15.64
C ILE A 66 4.71 -13.17 14.71
N TYR A 67 3.42 -12.87 14.85
CA TYR A 67 2.76 -11.81 14.11
C TYR A 67 2.75 -10.50 14.89
N LEU A 68 2.64 -9.38 14.19
CA LEU A 68 2.44 -8.07 14.80
C LEU A 68 1.09 -8.00 15.52
N SER A 69 1.08 -7.35 16.68
CA SER A 69 -0.14 -6.99 17.39
C SER A 69 -0.92 -5.90 16.64
N ASP A 70 -2.21 -5.76 16.94
CA ASP A 70 -3.05 -4.70 16.38
C ASP A 70 -2.50 -3.29 16.63
N ARG A 71 -1.83 -3.09 17.77
CA ARG A 71 -1.18 -1.82 18.10
C ARG A 71 0.02 -1.58 17.19
N GLU A 72 0.90 -2.56 17.04
CA GLU A 72 2.06 -2.46 16.15
C GLU A 72 1.65 -2.25 14.70
N CYS A 73 0.56 -2.89 14.26
CA CYS A 73 -0.02 -2.65 12.93
C CYS A 73 -0.46 -1.19 12.73
N ARG A 74 -1.10 -0.58 13.75
CA ARG A 74 -1.51 0.84 13.71
C ARG A 74 -0.31 1.78 13.74
N ASP A 75 0.59 1.58 14.70
CA ASP A 75 1.79 2.43 14.87
C ASP A 75 2.69 2.34 13.62
N GLY A 76 2.81 1.14 13.04
CA GLY A 76 3.54 0.89 11.79
C GLY A 76 2.91 1.56 10.57
N ARG A 77 1.57 1.60 10.49
CA ARG A 77 0.85 2.34 9.44
C ARG A 77 1.14 3.83 9.51
N ASP A 78 1.09 4.43 10.70
CA ASP A 78 1.31 5.86 10.86
C ASP A 78 2.76 6.25 10.56
N MET A 79 3.72 5.44 11.01
CA MET A 79 5.14 5.62 10.70
C MET A 79 5.40 5.54 9.19
N THR A 80 4.81 4.54 8.53
CA THR A 80 4.87 4.35 7.09
C THR A 80 4.36 5.57 6.33
N ASN A 81 3.15 6.03 6.65
CA ASN A 81 2.52 7.15 5.95
C ASN A 81 3.39 8.43 6.03
N ARG A 82 4.13 8.62 7.12
CA ARG A 82 5.08 9.74 7.27
C ARG A 82 6.34 9.57 6.42
N ALA A 83 6.82 8.35 6.23
CA ALA A 83 8.03 8.06 5.47
C ALA A 83 7.80 8.02 3.95
N THR A 84 6.60 7.63 3.50
CA THR A 84 6.22 7.45 2.08
C THR A 84 6.63 8.62 1.17
N PRO A 85 6.44 9.90 1.52
CA PRO A 85 6.78 11.01 0.62
C PRO A 85 8.27 11.09 0.27
N LEU A 86 9.16 10.76 1.21
CA LEU A 86 10.60 10.79 0.97
C LEU A 86 11.03 9.60 0.11
N ILE A 87 10.49 8.42 0.42
CA ILE A 87 10.77 7.17 -0.32
C ILE A 87 10.31 7.30 -1.78
N TRP A 88 9.12 7.88 -2.00
CA TRP A 88 8.59 8.12 -3.34
C TRP A 88 9.52 9.00 -4.19
N LYS A 89 10.08 10.07 -3.61
CA LYS A 89 11.03 10.93 -4.31
C LYS A 89 12.30 10.16 -4.72
N ALA A 90 12.80 9.28 -3.86
CA ALA A 90 13.96 8.47 -4.17
C ALA A 90 13.69 7.50 -5.34
N TRP A 91 12.54 6.82 -5.33
CA TRP A 91 12.13 5.94 -6.43
C TRP A 91 11.89 6.70 -7.74
N ALA A 92 11.25 7.88 -7.68
CA ALA A 92 11.05 8.72 -8.85
C ALA A 92 12.40 9.14 -9.48
N ALA A 93 13.35 9.59 -8.66
CA ALA A 93 14.69 9.94 -9.13
C ALA A 93 15.44 8.76 -9.75
N GLU A 94 15.28 7.55 -9.20
CA GLU A 94 15.83 6.33 -9.79
C GLU A 94 15.24 6.05 -11.18
N VAL A 95 13.91 6.11 -11.29
CA VAL A 95 13.18 5.90 -12.55
C VAL A 95 13.60 6.93 -13.61
N GLU A 96 13.72 8.21 -13.23
CA GLU A 96 14.20 9.28 -14.11
C GLU A 96 15.62 9.01 -14.62
N ARG A 97 16.52 8.56 -13.75
CA ARG A 97 17.91 8.23 -14.11
C ARG A 97 18.01 7.03 -15.05
N LEU A 98 17.10 6.07 -14.96
CA LEU A 98 17.10 4.87 -15.79
C LEU A 98 16.71 5.15 -17.25
N GLY A 99 16.07 6.30 -17.54
CA GLY A 99 15.69 6.69 -18.90
C GLY A 99 14.70 5.74 -19.60
N MET A 100 14.12 4.78 -18.87
CA MET A 100 13.23 3.77 -19.43
C MET A 100 11.80 4.28 -19.68
N TYR A 101 11.46 5.45 -19.14
CA TYR A 101 10.11 5.98 -19.15
C TYR A 101 10.08 7.41 -19.69
N HIS A 102 9.18 7.66 -20.64
CA HIS A 102 8.87 9.01 -21.11
C HIS A 102 7.71 9.58 -20.29
N ILE A 103 7.97 10.64 -19.51
CA ILE A 103 6.94 11.28 -18.69
C ILE A 103 6.38 12.48 -19.46
N GLU A 104 5.26 12.26 -20.17
CA GLU A 104 4.64 13.30 -21.01
C GLU A 104 4.32 14.59 -20.24
N MET A 105 3.86 14.48 -18.99
CA MET A 105 3.58 15.64 -18.13
C MET A 105 4.81 16.50 -17.83
N MET A 106 6.01 15.90 -17.77
CA MET A 106 7.25 16.67 -17.59
C MET A 106 7.67 17.35 -18.89
N ALA A 107 7.44 16.70 -20.04
CA ALA A 107 7.73 17.25 -21.36
C ALA A 107 6.84 18.48 -21.70
N GLN A 108 5.62 18.53 -21.19
CA GLN A 108 4.72 19.68 -21.34
C GLN A 108 5.12 20.89 -20.48
N ARG A 109 5.79 20.65 -19.34
CA ARG A 109 6.16 21.68 -18.36
C ARG A 109 7.39 22.51 -18.77
N GLN A 110 8.11 22.05 -19.80
CA GLN A 110 9.32 22.68 -20.35
C GLN A 110 9.04 23.50 -21.62
N ARG A 111 7.77 23.61 -22.03
CA ARG A 111 7.29 24.48 -23.11
C ARG A 111 6.64 25.73 -22.53
#